data_AF-A0A9X2S2Y0-F1
#
_entry.id   AF-A0A9X2S2Y0-F1
#
_cell.length_a   1.000
_cell.length_b   1.000
_cell.length_c   1.000
_cell.angle_alpha   90.00
_cell.angle_beta   90.00
_cell.angle_gamma   90.00
#
_symmetry.space_group_name_H-M   'P 1'
#
loop_
_entity.id
_entity.type
_entity.pdbx_description
1 polymer ?
#
loop_
_entity_poly.entity_id
_entity_poly.type
_entity_poly.pdbx_seq_one_letter_code
_entity_poly.pdbx_strand_id
1 'polypeptide(L)'
;MCKITDFYQFKYCRGNYFINVFINKESAEGIKSLLIEKLKEKKLSKEYRCVYTILKDKINENMKESIYVKLRINKCYLQYLKDLYYDFYDREESVYIKEVICHLQYFINEDGDNIINFYDLIENTKI
;
A
#
# COMPACT_ATOMS: atom_id res chain seq x y z
N MET A 1 -33.39 -16.30 7.01
CA MET A 1 -32.80 -15.64 8.21
C MET A 1 -31.29 -15.82 8.14
N CYS A 2 -30.55 -14.76 7.79
CA CYS A 2 -29.09 -14.78 7.76
C CYS A 2 -28.55 -14.85 9.20
N LYS A 3 -27.90 -15.95 9.55
CA LYS A 3 -26.95 -15.99 10.68
C LYS A 3 -25.65 -15.38 10.17
N ILE A 4 -25.50 -14.08 10.41
CA ILE A 4 -24.21 -13.40 10.29
C ILE A 4 -23.38 -13.87 11.49
N THR A 5 -22.39 -14.70 11.23
CA THR A 5 -21.32 -15.01 12.19
C THR A 5 -20.34 -13.84 12.18
N ASP A 6 -20.52 -12.91 13.12
CA ASP A 6 -19.66 -11.76 13.42
C ASP A 6 -18.29 -12.18 14.01
N PHE A 7 -17.55 -13.05 13.32
CA PHE A 7 -16.23 -13.53 13.77
C PHE A 7 -15.03 -12.76 13.20
N TYR A 8 -15.26 -11.71 12.42
CA TYR A 8 -14.23 -10.73 12.09
C TYR A 8 -14.55 -9.41 12.77
N GLN A 9 -14.33 -9.44 14.09
CA GLN A 9 -14.21 -8.31 14.98
C GLN A 9 -13.34 -7.23 14.30
N PHE A 10 -14.01 -6.28 13.64
CA PHE A 10 -13.49 -5.08 12.99
C PHE A 10 -12.88 -4.13 14.04
N LYS A 11 -11.86 -4.59 14.78
CA LYS A 11 -11.17 -3.82 15.82
C LYS A 11 -10.06 -2.92 15.22
N TYR A 12 -10.33 -2.30 14.07
CA TYR A 12 -9.55 -1.16 13.55
C TYR A 12 -10.47 0.06 13.51
N CYS A 13 -10.53 0.83 14.59
CA CYS A 13 -11.28 2.08 14.59
C CYS A 13 -10.38 3.25 14.16
N ARG A 14 -10.65 3.75 12.94
CA ARG A 14 -10.67 5.18 12.52
C ARG A 14 -9.42 6.05 12.77
N GLY A 15 -8.39 5.89 11.93
CA GLY A 15 -7.30 6.88 11.86
C GLY A 15 -6.63 6.99 10.48
N ASN A 16 -5.84 6.00 10.08
CA ASN A 16 -5.04 6.10 8.85
C ASN A 16 -4.99 4.78 8.08
N TYR A 17 -6.01 4.51 7.27
CA TYR A 17 -5.98 3.42 6.25
C TYR A 17 -4.98 3.69 5.12
N PHE A 18 -4.47 4.92 5.06
CA PHE A 18 -3.61 5.39 4.01
C PHE A 18 -2.28 5.87 4.58
N ILE A 19 -1.21 5.55 3.88
CA ILE A 19 0.15 6.03 4.16
C ILE A 19 0.53 6.97 3.02
N ASN A 20 1.11 8.12 3.37
CA ASN A 20 1.71 9.02 2.39
C ASN A 20 3.15 8.55 2.14
N VAL A 21 3.45 8.22 0.89
CA VAL A 21 4.80 7.89 0.43
C VAL A 21 5.24 9.00 -0.51
N PHE A 22 6.48 9.46 -0.36
CA PHE A 22 7.09 10.44 -1.26
C PHE A 22 8.18 9.74 -2.03
N ILE A 23 8.05 9.66 -3.35
CA ILE A 23 9.05 9.06 -4.22
C ILE A 23 9.54 10.10 -5.22
N ASN A 24 10.78 9.97 -5.68
CA ASN A 24 11.28 10.82 -6.76
C ASN A 24 10.56 10.48 -8.09
N LYS A 25 10.67 11.36 -9.09
CA LYS A 25 10.00 11.16 -10.39
C LYS A 25 10.48 9.95 -11.18
N GLU A 26 11.76 9.62 -11.08
CA GLU A 26 12.35 8.47 -11.76
C GLU A 26 11.75 7.17 -11.24
N SER A 27 11.73 6.99 -9.93
CA SER A 27 11.08 5.87 -9.26
C SER A 27 9.58 5.81 -9.59
N ALA A 28 8.91 6.96 -9.66
CA ALA A 28 7.49 7.02 -10.04
C ALA A 28 7.23 6.56 -11.48
N GLU A 29 8.04 6.99 -12.46
CA GLU A 29 7.94 6.49 -13.83
C GLU A 29 8.29 5.00 -13.92
N GLY A 30 9.31 4.54 -13.20
CA GLY A 30 9.68 3.12 -13.15
C GLY A 30 8.51 2.24 -12.67
N ILE A 31 7.90 2.59 -11.54
CA ILE A 31 6.72 1.87 -11.01
C ILE A 31 5.56 1.93 -12.00
N LYS A 32 5.30 3.09 -12.60
CA LYS A 32 4.23 3.27 -13.59
C LYS A 32 4.44 2.42 -14.83
N SER A 33 5.67 2.28 -15.31
CA SER A 33 6.02 1.42 -16.44
C SER A 33 5.63 -0.03 -16.16
N LEU A 34 6.02 -0.56 -15.00
CA LEU A 34 5.68 -1.92 -14.57
C LEU A 34 4.16 -2.12 -14.42
N LEU A 35 3.45 -1.13 -13.87
CA LEU A 35 1.98 -1.17 -13.78
C LEU A 35 1.32 -1.23 -15.17
N ILE A 36 1.79 -0.42 -16.12
CA ILE A 36 1.26 -0.42 -17.50
C ILE A 36 1.50 -1.77 -18.17
N GLU A 37 2.69 -2.35 -17.97
CA GLU A 37 3.02 -3.67 -18.50
C GLU A 37 2.09 -4.74 -17.90
N LYS A 38 1.97 -4.80 -16.57
CA LYS A 38 1.11 -5.76 -15.88
C LYS A 38 -0.36 -5.65 -16.29
N LEU A 39 -0.86 -4.43 -16.49
CA LEU A 39 -2.24 -4.18 -16.92
C LEU A 39 -2.54 -4.71 -18.34
N LYS A 40 -1.53 -4.97 -19.18
CA LYS A 40 -1.72 -5.59 -20.50
C LYS A 40 -1.97 -7.10 -20.43
N GLU A 41 -1.68 -7.74 -19.30
CA GLU A 41 -1.88 -9.18 -19.17
C GLU A 41 -3.36 -9.58 -19.29
N LYS A 42 -3.63 -10.59 -20.12
CA LYS A 42 -4.99 -11.09 -20.39
C LYS A 42 -5.61 -11.80 -19.19
N LYS A 43 -4.79 -12.48 -18.37
CA LYS A 43 -5.23 -13.31 -17.25
C LYS A 43 -5.24 -12.58 -15.90
N LEU A 44 -4.95 -11.27 -15.88
CA LEU A 44 -4.97 -10.48 -14.66
C LEU A 44 -6.40 -10.39 -14.10
N SER A 45 -6.56 -10.73 -12.82
CA SER A 45 -7.87 -10.70 -12.16
C SER A 45 -8.45 -9.27 -12.09
N LYS A 46 -9.77 -9.18 -11.95
CA LYS A 46 -10.47 -7.88 -11.89
C LYS A 46 -10.00 -7.02 -10.72
N GLU A 47 -9.71 -7.64 -9.58
CA GLU A 47 -9.24 -6.95 -8.38
C GLU A 47 -7.86 -6.33 -8.59
N TYR A 48 -6.90 -7.10 -9.13
CA TYR A 48 -5.56 -6.60 -9.43
C TYR A 48 -5.61 -5.49 -10.48
N ARG A 49 -6.44 -5.67 -11.52
CA ARG A 49 -6.64 -4.64 -12.55
C ARG A 49 -7.18 -3.34 -11.96
N CYS A 50 -8.10 -3.41 -11.01
CA CYS A 50 -8.64 -2.24 -10.31
C CYS A 50 -7.53 -1.53 -9.51
N VAL A 51 -6.83 -2.26 -8.64
CA VAL A 51 -5.78 -1.69 -7.78
C VAL A 51 -4.64 -1.08 -8.60
N TYR A 52 -4.15 -1.79 -9.62
CA TYR A 52 -3.06 -1.31 -10.47
C TYR A 52 -3.47 -0.11 -11.33
N THR A 53 -4.72 -0.05 -11.81
CA THR A 53 -5.23 1.15 -12.49
C THR A 53 -5.25 2.36 -11.55
N ILE A 54 -5.77 2.20 -10.31
CA ILE A 54 -5.81 3.26 -9.31
C ILE A 54 -4.40 3.77 -8.97
N LEU A 55 -3.44 2.87 -8.77
CA LEU A 55 -2.05 3.24 -8.48
C LEU A 55 -1.41 4.01 -9.64
N LYS A 56 -1.60 3.52 -10.87
CA LYS A 56 -1.11 4.18 -12.10
C LYS A 56 -1.69 5.58 -12.25
N ASP A 57 -3.00 5.73 -12.06
CA ASP A 57 -3.68 7.01 -12.22
C ASP A 57 -3.25 8.02 -11.15
N LYS A 58 -3.10 7.57 -9.90
CA LYS A 58 -2.52 8.40 -8.83
C LYS A 58 -1.11 8.89 -9.16
N ILE A 59 -0.24 8.03 -9.70
CA ILE A 59 1.10 8.46 -10.12
C ILE A 59 0.99 9.54 -11.21
N ASN A 60 0.13 9.34 -12.22
CA ASN A 60 -0.06 10.30 -13.29
C ASN A 60 -0.57 11.66 -12.81
N GLU A 61 -1.52 11.67 -11.86
CA GLU A 61 -2.08 12.89 -11.29
C GLU A 61 -1.00 13.68 -10.51
N ASN A 62 -0.24 12.99 -9.66
CA ASN A 62 0.71 13.64 -8.74
C ASN A 62 2.06 13.96 -9.39
N MET A 63 2.32 13.49 -10.62
CA MET A 63 3.58 13.73 -11.34
C MET A 63 3.81 15.20 -11.73
N LYS A 64 2.75 16.00 -11.81
CA LYS A 64 2.79 17.39 -12.28
C LYS A 64 3.10 18.41 -11.18
N GLU A 65 3.07 18.00 -9.91
CA GLU A 65 2.93 18.94 -8.79
C GLU A 65 4.25 19.35 -8.11
N SER A 66 5.30 18.53 -8.17
CA SER A 66 6.55 18.77 -7.43
C SER A 66 7.73 17.96 -7.99
N ILE A 67 8.93 18.14 -7.44
CA ILE A 67 10.13 17.29 -7.67
C ILE A 67 9.88 15.86 -7.14
N TYR A 68 9.03 15.73 -6.12
CA TYR A 68 8.63 14.44 -5.55
C TYR A 68 7.15 14.17 -5.86
N VAL A 69 6.84 12.90 -6.11
CA VAL A 69 5.47 12.41 -6.29
C VAL A 69 4.95 11.93 -4.95
N LYS A 70 3.93 12.62 -4.42
CA LYS A 70 3.24 12.21 -3.21
C LYS A 70 2.16 11.19 -3.54
N LEU A 71 2.31 9.98 -3.02
CA LEU A 71 1.35 8.89 -3.19
C LEU A 71 0.64 8.60 -1.88
N ARG A 72 -0.68 8.77 -1.86
CA ARG A 72 -1.52 8.31 -0.75
C ARG A 72 -2.00 6.88 -1.01
N ILE A 73 -1.30 5.89 -0.45
CA ILE A 73 -1.48 4.46 -0.72
C ILE A 73 -2.29 3.81 0.40
N ASN A 74 -3.28 2.98 0.04
CA ASN A 74 -4.03 2.19 1.01
C ASN A 74 -3.15 1.05 1.54
N LYS A 75 -3.10 0.82 2.85
CA LYS A 75 -2.33 -0.28 3.47
C LYS A 75 -2.68 -1.65 2.90
N CYS A 76 -3.93 -1.88 2.52
CA CYS A 76 -4.38 -3.13 1.88
C CYS A 76 -3.73 -3.38 0.52
N TYR A 77 -3.10 -2.38 -0.10
CA TYR A 77 -2.39 -2.54 -1.37
C TYR A 77 -1.03 -3.21 -1.23
N LEU A 78 -0.56 -3.46 0.00
CA LEU A 78 0.76 -4.07 0.26
C LEU A 78 0.94 -5.39 -0.48
N GLN A 79 -0.07 -6.28 -0.46
CA GLN A 79 0.06 -7.58 -1.15
C GLN A 79 0.17 -7.40 -2.66
N TYR A 80 -0.65 -6.53 -3.26
CA TYR A 80 -0.59 -6.24 -4.68
C TYR A 80 0.76 -5.65 -5.10
N LEU A 81 1.37 -4.79 -4.27
CA LEU A 81 2.71 -4.27 -4.53
C LEU A 81 3.78 -5.37 -4.42
N LYS A 82 3.67 -6.29 -3.45
CA LYS A 82 4.58 -7.45 -3.35
C LYS A 82 4.49 -8.36 -4.56
N ASP A 83 3.28 -8.64 -5.03
CA ASP A 83 3.09 -9.48 -6.22
C ASP A 83 3.67 -8.79 -7.46
N LEU A 84 3.41 -7.49 -7.63
CA LEU A 84 4.03 -6.70 -8.69
C LEU A 84 5.56 -6.70 -8.61
N TYR A 85 6.14 -6.62 -7.42
CA TYR A 85 7.58 -6.75 -7.23
C TYR A 85 8.10 -8.12 -7.67
N TYR A 86 7.46 -9.21 -7.26
CA TYR A 86 7.90 -10.56 -7.60
C TYR A 86 7.69 -10.90 -9.08
N ASP A 87 6.65 -10.35 -9.72
CA ASP A 87 6.41 -10.47 -11.15
C ASP A 87 7.55 -9.85 -12.00
N PHE A 88 8.27 -8.88 -11.44
CA PHE A 88 9.33 -8.14 -12.13
C PHE A 88 10.66 -8.14 -11.36
N TYR A 89 10.91 -9.12 -10.49
CA TYR A 89 12.04 -9.12 -9.54
C TYR A 89 13.42 -8.94 -10.20
N ASP A 90 13.57 -9.39 -11.45
CA ASP A 90 14.78 -9.32 -12.25
C ASP A 90 15.00 -7.98 -12.96
N ARG A 91 14.01 -7.07 -12.89
CA ARG A 91 14.07 -5.74 -13.52
C ARG A 91 14.65 -4.70 -12.56
N GLU A 92 15.44 -3.77 -13.07
CA GLU A 92 16.03 -2.69 -12.27
C GLU A 92 14.95 -1.83 -11.60
N GLU A 93 13.84 -1.57 -12.31
CA GLU A 93 12.73 -0.75 -11.83
C GLU A 93 11.98 -1.39 -10.65
N SER A 94 12.17 -2.69 -10.40
CA SER A 94 11.56 -3.40 -9.26
C SER A 94 12.08 -2.93 -7.91
N VAL A 95 13.30 -2.36 -7.87
CA VAL A 95 13.88 -1.74 -6.66
C VAL A 95 12.96 -0.62 -6.16
N TYR A 96 12.37 0.17 -7.05
CA TYR A 96 11.46 1.25 -6.69
C TYR A 96 10.19 0.72 -6.02
N ILE A 97 9.66 -0.42 -6.46
CA ILE A 97 8.52 -1.07 -5.81
C ILE A 97 8.93 -1.58 -4.43
N LYS A 98 10.11 -2.19 -4.32
CA LYS A 98 10.64 -2.69 -3.05
C LYS A 98 10.77 -1.58 -2.00
N GLU A 99 11.24 -0.40 -2.37
CA GLU A 99 11.32 0.75 -1.47
C GLU A 99 9.94 1.18 -0.95
N VAL A 100 8.94 1.25 -1.83
CA VAL A 100 7.55 1.55 -1.43
C VAL A 100 7.00 0.47 -0.48
N ILE A 101 7.26 -0.81 -0.76
CA ILE A 101 6.88 -1.92 0.12
C ILE A 101 7.52 -1.75 1.51
N CYS A 102 8.83 -1.50 1.57
CA CYS A 102 9.57 -1.31 2.81
C CYS A 102 9.00 -0.14 3.63
N HIS A 103 8.70 1.00 2.99
CA HIS A 103 8.06 2.12 3.66
C HIS A 103 6.67 1.78 4.20
N LEU A 104 5.83 1.12 3.41
CA LEU A 104 4.50 0.70 3.87
C LEU A 104 4.60 -0.25 5.06
N GLN A 105 5.50 -1.23 5.01
CA GLN A 105 5.70 -2.19 6.10
C GLN A 105 6.22 -1.52 7.37
N TYR A 106 7.16 -0.58 7.25
CA TYR A 106 7.67 0.19 8.39
C TYR A 106 6.54 0.89 9.13
N PHE A 107 5.71 1.68 8.43
CA PHE A 107 4.58 2.39 9.04
C PHE A 107 3.49 1.46 9.57
N ILE A 108 3.24 0.32 8.90
CA ILE A 108 2.28 -0.68 9.40
C ILE A 108 2.78 -1.30 10.71
N ASN A 109 4.07 -1.58 10.82
CA ASN A 109 4.68 -2.14 12.02
C ASN A 109 4.70 -1.11 13.15
N GLU A 110 5.10 0.14 12.88
CA GLU A 110 5.04 1.23 13.86
C GLU A 110 3.62 1.43 14.41
N ASP A 111 2.61 1.38 13.55
CA ASP A 111 1.22 1.45 14.01
C ASP A 111 0.84 0.25 14.89
N GLY A 112 1.35 -0.95 14.59
CA GLY A 112 1.17 -2.14 15.41
C GLY A 112 1.81 -2.02 16.78
N ASP A 113 3.07 -1.59 16.84
CA ASP A 113 3.84 -1.38 18.07
C ASP A 113 3.22 -0.28 18.94
N ASN A 114 2.76 0.82 18.31
CA ASN A 114 2.05 1.90 19.01
C ASN A 114 0.72 1.43 19.61
N ILE A 115 0.00 0.53 18.94
CA ILE A 115 -1.21 -0.08 19.49
C ILE A 115 -0.88 -0.98 20.69
N ILE A 116 0.19 -1.79 20.61
CA ILE A 116 0.65 -2.65 21.72
C ILE A 116 1.03 -1.80 22.93
N ASN A 117 1.82 -0.75 22.74
CA ASN A 117 2.18 0.20 23.79
C ASN A 117 0.95 0.88 24.41
N PHE A 118 -0.11 1.10 23.62
CA PHE A 118 -1.39 1.63 24.12
C PHE A 118 -2.14 0.61 24.98
N TYR A 119 -2.08 -0.68 24.65
CA TYR A 119 -2.67 -1.75 25.47
C TYR A 119 -1.92 -1.91 26.81
N ASP A 120 -0.60 -1.79 26.83
CA ASP A 120 0.20 -1.86 28.07
C ASP A 120 -0.04 -0.64 28.98
N LEU A 121 -0.40 0.51 28.42
CA LEU A 121 -0.79 1.71 29.18
C LEU A 121 -2.16 1.56 29.86
N ILE A 122 -3.09 0.79 29.29
CA ILE A 122 -4.46 0.60 29.84
C ILE A 122 -4.46 -0.20 31.15
N GLU A 123 -3.50 -1.11 31.37
CA GLU A 123 -3.42 -1.81 32.66
C GLU A 123 -2.94 -0.90 33.80
N ASN A 124 -2.12 0.12 33.51
CA ASN A 124 -1.60 1.07 34.50
C ASN A 124 -2.43 2.35 34.67
N THR A 125 -3.51 2.54 33.91
CA THR A 125 -4.42 3.71 34.00
C THR A 125 -5.85 3.35 34.37
N LYS A 126 -6.04 2.26 35.14
CA LYS A 126 -7.30 2.07 35.88
C LYS A 126 -7.38 3.10 37.02
N ILE A 127 -8.12 4.18 36.79
CA ILE A 127 -8.78 4.97 37.85
C ILE A 127 -10.20 4.42 38.01
#